data_AF-A0A4U5QW29-F1
#
_entry.id   AF-A0A4U5QW29-F1
#
_cell.length_a   1.000
_cell.length_b   1.000
_cell.length_c   1.000
_cell.angle_alpha   90.00
_cell.angle_beta   90.00
_cell.angle_gamma   90.00
#
_symmetry.space_group_name_H-M   'P 1'
#
loop_
_entity.id
_entity.type
_entity.pdbx_description
1 polymer ?
#
loop_
_entity_poly.entity_id
_entity_poly.type
_entity_poly.pdbx_seq_one_letter_code
_entity_poly.pdbx_strand_id
1 'polypeptide(L)'
;MNPFFTIFLFLVPVFLLLVKGRKSSNKLPPGSLGIPIIGHSLQLLKAMRTNTAEKWLHERIQKYGSISKLTLFGKTTIFIYGNEANKFVFTSNSSTISYSQTTSLKMILGDRCIAELCGQDHKRIRDALLSFLKPESLKNYVGKMDEEVRMHMETHWKGKQEITVCYEVSYE
;
A
#
# COMPACT_ATOMS: atom_id res chain seq x y z
N MET A 1 44.56 -4.42 -6.41
CA MET A 1 43.07 -4.50 -6.30
C MET A 1 42.68 -4.13 -4.89
N ASN A 2 41.70 -3.23 -4.72
CA ASN A 2 41.24 -2.78 -3.41
C ASN A 2 40.66 -3.99 -2.62
N PRO A 3 41.11 -4.28 -1.38
CA PRO A 3 40.61 -5.42 -0.60
C PRO A 3 39.09 -5.35 -0.34
N PHE A 4 38.52 -4.14 -0.27
CA PHE A 4 37.06 -3.97 -0.18
C PHE A 4 36.34 -4.44 -1.44
N PHE A 5 36.94 -4.21 -2.62
CA PHE A 5 36.38 -4.63 -3.90
C PHE A 5 36.41 -6.15 -4.07
N THR A 6 37.48 -6.80 -3.63
CA THR A 6 37.57 -8.27 -3.67
C THR A 6 36.61 -8.94 -2.70
N ILE A 7 36.49 -8.42 -1.47
CA ILE A 7 35.52 -8.90 -0.50
C ILE A 7 34.10 -8.75 -1.04
N PHE A 8 33.76 -7.60 -1.62
CA PHE A 8 32.45 -7.39 -2.24
C PHE A 8 32.18 -8.39 -3.39
N LEU A 9 33.16 -8.63 -4.25
CA LEU A 9 33.04 -9.56 -5.37
C LEU A 9 32.77 -11.01 -4.94
N PHE A 10 33.27 -11.42 -3.77
CA PHE A 10 33.04 -12.76 -3.20
C PHE A 10 31.76 -12.83 -2.34
N LEU A 11 31.46 -11.80 -1.56
CA LEU A 11 30.30 -11.78 -0.68
C LEU A 11 28.99 -11.72 -1.46
N VAL A 12 28.92 -10.96 -2.56
CA VAL A 12 27.70 -10.84 -3.37
C VAL A 12 27.23 -12.19 -3.94
N PRO A 13 28.05 -12.98 -4.67
CA PRO A 13 27.60 -14.27 -5.21
C PRO A 13 27.30 -15.30 -4.11
N VAL A 14 28.08 -15.33 -3.02
CA VAL A 14 27.78 -16.19 -1.87
C VAL A 14 26.44 -15.81 -1.24
N PHE A 15 26.19 -14.52 -1.04
CA PHE A 15 24.92 -14.00 -0.56
C PHE A 15 23.76 -14.34 -1.51
N LEU A 16 23.93 -14.17 -2.83
CA LEU A 16 22.92 -14.56 -3.82
C LEU A 16 22.64 -16.06 -3.79
N LEU A 17 23.66 -16.91 -3.62
CA LEU A 17 23.50 -18.36 -3.50
C LEU A 17 22.78 -18.76 -2.20
N LEU A 18 23.07 -18.09 -1.09
CA LEU A 18 22.39 -18.30 0.20
C LEU A 18 20.93 -17.84 0.16
N VAL A 19 20.63 -16.74 -0.55
CA VAL A 19 19.25 -16.25 -0.73
C VAL A 19 18.50 -17.05 -1.80
N LYS A 20 19.19 -17.77 -2.69
CA LYS A 20 18.61 -18.73 -3.63
C LYS A 20 18.19 -20.02 -2.90
N GLY A 21 17.38 -19.87 -1.86
CA GLY A 21 16.86 -20.95 -1.02
C GLY A 21 15.64 -21.63 -1.63
N ARG A 22 15.81 -22.94 -1.88
CA ARG A 22 14.84 -24.05 -2.05
C ARG A 22 13.73 -23.89 -3.09
N LYS A 23 13.71 -24.83 -4.07
CA LYS A 23 12.55 -25.11 -4.93
C LYS A 23 11.30 -25.22 -4.05
N SER A 24 10.34 -24.33 -4.29
CA SER A 24 9.05 -24.32 -3.64
C SER A 24 8.33 -25.65 -3.86
N SER A 25 7.82 -26.22 -2.77
CA SER A 25 6.78 -27.25 -2.78
C SER A 25 5.68 -26.94 -3.80
N ASN A 26 5.11 -27.98 -4.41
CA ASN A 26 4.11 -27.95 -5.50
C ASN A 26 2.76 -27.27 -5.14
N LYS A 27 2.65 -26.58 -4.00
CA LYS A 27 1.39 -26.00 -3.49
C LYS A 27 1.38 -24.47 -3.35
N LEU A 28 2.43 -23.75 -3.75
CA LEU A 28 2.42 -22.27 -3.68
C LEU A 28 1.93 -21.64 -4.99
N PRO A 29 1.27 -20.47 -4.93
CA PRO A 29 0.95 -19.70 -6.12
C PRO A 29 2.17 -19.43 -7.00
N PRO A 30 1.99 -19.34 -8.33
CA PRO A 30 3.06 -18.96 -9.26
C PRO A 30 3.58 -17.55 -8.94
N GLY A 31 4.79 -17.21 -9.40
CA GLY A 31 5.35 -15.88 -9.22
C GLY A 31 6.81 -15.86 -8.80
N SER A 32 7.55 -14.88 -9.33
CA SER A 32 8.90 -14.56 -8.87
C SER A 32 8.83 -13.73 -7.59
N LEU A 33 9.72 -14.03 -6.64
CA LEU A 33 9.92 -13.22 -5.43
C LEU A 33 10.71 -11.93 -5.72
N GLY A 34 11.40 -11.85 -6.85
CA GLY A 34 12.19 -10.68 -7.25
C GLY A 34 13.61 -10.70 -6.69
N ILE A 35 14.17 -9.51 -6.48
CA ILE A 35 15.54 -9.34 -5.98
C ILE A 35 15.60 -9.77 -4.50
N PRO A 36 16.69 -10.40 -4.02
CA PRO A 36 16.92 -10.67 -2.60
C PRO A 36 16.57 -9.50 -1.68
N ILE A 37 15.94 -9.80 -0.54
CA ILE A 37 15.48 -8.86 0.50
C ILE A 37 14.35 -7.93 0.02
N ILE A 38 14.58 -7.09 -0.98
CA ILE A 38 13.64 -6.04 -1.40
C ILE A 38 12.52 -6.53 -2.33
N GLY A 39 12.70 -7.68 -2.97
CA GLY A 39 11.75 -8.23 -3.92
C GLY A 39 11.46 -7.31 -5.11
N HIS A 40 10.19 -6.97 -5.26
CA HIS A 40 9.67 -6.08 -6.30
C HIS A 40 9.34 -4.66 -5.80
N SER A 41 9.68 -4.34 -4.54
CA SER A 41 9.26 -3.08 -3.88
C SER A 41 9.63 -1.82 -4.67
N LEU A 42 10.87 -1.74 -5.17
CA LEU A 42 11.31 -0.56 -5.92
C LEU A 42 10.57 -0.39 -7.25
N GLN A 43 10.20 -1.50 -7.90
CA GLN A 43 9.40 -1.45 -9.14
C GLN A 43 8.00 -0.92 -8.84
N LEU A 44 7.37 -1.40 -7.76
CA LEU A 44 6.07 -0.91 -7.31
C LEU A 44 6.13 0.57 -6.92
N LEU A 45 7.12 0.98 -6.10
CA LEU A 45 7.31 2.38 -5.70
C LEU A 45 7.53 3.30 -6.90
N LYS A 46 8.35 2.88 -7.86
CA LYS A 46 8.55 3.60 -9.12
C LYS A 46 7.23 3.73 -9.89
N ALA A 47 6.49 2.63 -10.04
CA ALA A 47 5.21 2.63 -10.75
C ALA A 47 4.18 3.55 -10.07
N MET A 48 4.13 3.57 -8.74
CA MET A 48 3.28 4.52 -8.00
C MET A 48 3.71 5.97 -8.24
N ARG A 49 5.02 6.27 -8.16
CA ARG A 49 5.54 7.63 -8.40
C ARG A 49 5.27 8.12 -9.82
N THR A 50 5.31 7.23 -10.80
CA THR A 50 5.06 7.58 -12.22
C THR A 50 3.60 7.38 -12.64
N ASN A 51 2.68 7.16 -11.71
CA ASN A 51 1.26 6.90 -11.98
C ASN A 51 1.00 5.75 -12.98
N THR A 52 1.81 4.69 -12.92
CA THR A 52 1.72 3.48 -13.77
C THR A 52 1.53 2.20 -12.94
N ALA A 53 1.12 2.32 -11.68
CA ALA A 53 0.91 1.18 -10.78
C ALA A 53 -0.12 0.17 -11.34
N GLU A 54 -1.20 0.65 -11.95
CA GLU A 54 -2.21 -0.22 -12.57
C GLU A 54 -1.62 -1.08 -13.69
N LYS A 55 -0.81 -0.48 -14.56
CA LYS A 55 -0.09 -1.21 -15.61
C LYS A 55 0.83 -2.27 -15.03
N TRP A 56 1.60 -1.93 -13.99
CA TRP A 56 2.48 -2.88 -13.30
C TRP A 56 1.71 -4.07 -12.70
N LEU A 57 0.53 -3.82 -12.13
CA LEU A 57 -0.36 -4.87 -11.63
C LEU A 57 -0.91 -5.74 -12.77
N HIS A 58 -1.35 -5.13 -13.87
CA HIS A 58 -1.91 -5.83 -15.01
C HIS A 58 -0.88 -6.74 -15.69
N GLU A 59 0.34 -6.26 -15.90
CA GLU A 59 1.46 -7.07 -16.42
C GLU A 59 1.74 -8.28 -15.53
N ARG A 60 1.61 -8.11 -14.19
CA ARG A 60 1.75 -9.22 -13.26
C ARG A 60 0.64 -10.26 -13.43
N ILE A 61 -0.60 -9.81 -13.56
CA ILE A 61 -1.77 -10.67 -13.76
C ILE A 61 -1.63 -11.46 -15.06
N GLN A 62 -1.25 -10.79 -16.15
CA GLN A 62 -1.02 -11.46 -17.44
C GLN A 62 0.08 -12.52 -17.36
N LYS A 63 1.14 -12.26 -16.58
CA LYS A 63 2.30 -13.14 -16.49
C LYS A 63 2.12 -14.33 -15.54
N TYR A 64 1.47 -14.13 -14.40
CA TYR A 64 1.39 -15.13 -13.32
C TYR A 64 -0.04 -15.54 -12.95
N GLY A 65 -1.06 -14.91 -13.52
CA GLY A 65 -2.46 -15.12 -13.17
C GLY A 65 -2.96 -14.23 -12.03
N SER A 66 -4.24 -14.38 -11.71
CA SER A 66 -4.96 -13.58 -10.70
C SER A 66 -4.50 -13.83 -9.27
N ILE A 67 -3.80 -14.94 -9.00
CA ILE A 67 -3.21 -15.28 -7.70
C ILE A 67 -1.73 -15.58 -7.93
N SER A 68 -0.85 -14.77 -7.35
CA SER A 68 0.59 -14.94 -7.49
C SER A 68 1.36 -14.54 -6.24
N LYS A 69 2.57 -15.08 -6.07
CA LYS A 69 3.48 -14.67 -4.98
C LYS A 69 4.50 -13.65 -5.46
N LEU A 70 4.96 -12.80 -4.56
CA LEU A 70 6.06 -11.85 -4.74
C LEU A 70 6.64 -11.47 -3.38
N THR A 71 7.75 -10.72 -3.37
CA THR A 71 8.21 -10.05 -2.14
C THR A 71 7.97 -8.54 -2.29
N LEU A 72 7.30 -7.94 -1.30
CA LEU A 72 7.11 -6.49 -1.16
C LEU A 72 7.51 -6.06 0.26
N PHE A 73 8.26 -4.98 0.36
CA PHE A 73 8.75 -4.37 1.60
C PHE A 73 9.39 -5.38 2.57
N GLY A 74 10.21 -6.30 2.03
CA GLY A 74 10.88 -7.33 2.83
C GLY A 74 10.01 -8.53 3.22
N LYS A 75 8.73 -8.55 2.84
CA LYS A 75 7.79 -9.62 3.19
C LYS A 75 7.36 -10.39 1.94
N THR A 76 7.30 -11.72 2.05
CA THR A 76 6.64 -12.55 1.04
C THR A 76 5.15 -12.27 1.08
N THR A 77 4.61 -11.80 -0.04
CA THR A 77 3.24 -11.37 -0.21
C THR A 77 2.54 -12.27 -1.22
N ILE A 78 1.27 -12.56 -0.98
CA ILE A 78 0.39 -13.16 -1.97
C ILE A 78 -0.44 -12.05 -2.59
N PHE A 79 -0.21 -11.80 -3.88
CA PHE A 79 -1.01 -10.92 -4.69
C PHE A 79 -2.26 -11.67 -5.17
N ILE A 80 -3.41 -11.05 -5.00
CA ILE A 80 -4.70 -11.56 -5.42
C ILE A 80 -5.46 -10.45 -6.16
N TYR A 81 -6.17 -10.84 -7.20
CA TYR A 81 -6.90 -9.94 -8.07
C TYR A 81 -8.25 -10.55 -8.46
N GLY A 82 -9.29 -9.71 -8.50
CA GLY A 82 -10.64 -10.09 -8.91
C GLY A 82 -11.68 -9.79 -7.83
N ASN A 83 -12.94 -9.67 -8.26
CA ASN A 83 -14.07 -9.39 -7.38
C ASN A 83 -14.24 -10.45 -6.27
N GLU A 84 -14.15 -11.74 -6.61
CA GLU A 84 -14.30 -12.84 -5.66
C GLU A 84 -13.15 -12.85 -4.64
N ALA A 85 -11.92 -12.56 -5.08
CA ALA A 85 -10.77 -12.44 -4.19
C ALA A 85 -10.93 -11.25 -3.24
N ASN A 86 -11.34 -10.09 -3.74
CA ASN A 86 -11.59 -8.92 -2.93
C ASN A 86 -12.71 -9.18 -1.90
N LYS A 87 -13.82 -9.79 -2.34
CA LYS A 87 -14.91 -10.17 -1.44
C LYS A 87 -14.40 -11.10 -0.36
N PHE A 88 -13.66 -12.15 -0.71
CA PHE A 88 -13.06 -13.07 0.25
C PHE A 88 -12.18 -12.35 1.29
N VAL A 89 -11.32 -11.42 0.87
CA VAL A 89 -10.49 -10.64 1.81
C VAL A 89 -11.34 -9.78 2.74
N PHE A 90 -12.30 -9.04 2.19
CA PHE A 90 -13.10 -8.08 2.96
C PHE A 90 -14.17 -8.71 3.84
N THR A 91 -14.61 -9.94 3.55
CA THR A 91 -15.60 -10.66 4.37
C THR A 91 -15.00 -11.73 5.27
N SER A 92 -13.71 -12.05 5.11
CA SER A 92 -13.02 -13.00 5.98
C SER A 92 -12.97 -12.50 7.43
N ASN A 93 -13.11 -13.43 8.38
CA ASN A 93 -12.88 -13.12 9.78
C ASN A 93 -11.41 -12.76 10.00
N SER A 94 -11.16 -11.85 10.94
CA SER A 94 -9.84 -11.44 11.43
C SER A 94 -8.94 -12.59 11.86
N SER A 95 -9.51 -13.75 12.24
CA SER A 95 -8.76 -14.98 12.54
C SER A 95 -8.15 -15.66 11.31
N THR A 96 -8.72 -15.42 10.12
CA THR A 96 -8.27 -16.00 8.84
C THR A 96 -7.35 -15.02 8.12
N ILE A 97 -7.76 -13.76 8.02
CA ILE A 97 -6.99 -12.67 7.41
C ILE A 97 -7.07 -11.47 8.32
N SER A 98 -5.94 -11.10 8.92
CA SER A 98 -5.80 -9.86 9.67
C SER A 98 -5.15 -8.78 8.81
N TYR A 99 -5.60 -7.54 8.96
CA TYR A 99 -4.95 -6.40 8.35
C TYR A 99 -3.56 -6.20 8.98
N SER A 100 -2.55 -5.95 8.15
CA SER A 100 -1.19 -5.65 8.61
C SER A 100 -0.57 -4.64 7.66
N GLN A 101 -0.09 -3.53 8.21
CA GLN A 101 0.63 -2.50 7.46
C GLN A 101 2.14 -2.70 7.51
N THR A 102 2.82 -1.90 6.69
CA THR A 102 4.26 -1.71 6.81
C THR A 102 4.60 -1.01 8.12
N THR A 103 5.77 -1.32 8.68
CA THR A 103 6.23 -0.73 9.95
C THR A 103 6.28 0.80 9.87
N SER A 104 6.61 1.37 8.70
CA SER A 104 6.62 2.82 8.49
C SER A 104 5.26 3.47 8.67
N LEU A 105 4.20 2.89 8.09
CA LEU A 105 2.84 3.41 8.25
C LEU A 105 2.37 3.30 9.69
N LYS A 106 2.69 2.19 10.37
CA LYS A 106 2.39 2.01 11.78
C LYS A 106 3.11 3.05 12.66
N MET A 107 4.38 3.37 12.38
CA MET A 107 5.12 4.41 13.11
C MET A 107 4.53 5.81 12.93
N ILE A 108 3.98 6.11 11.75
CA ILE A 108 3.38 7.42 11.45
C ILE A 108 1.98 7.54 12.06
N LEU A 109 1.14 6.52 11.87
CA LEU A 109 -0.26 6.56 12.30
C LEU A 109 -0.46 6.19 13.78
N GLY A 110 0.49 5.45 14.35
CA GLY A 110 0.45 4.93 15.71
C GLY A 110 -0.36 3.64 15.85
N ASP A 111 0.04 2.85 16.84
CA ASP A 111 -0.50 1.51 17.14
C ASP A 111 -1.98 1.50 17.55
N ARG A 112 -2.56 2.66 17.84
CA ARG A 112 -3.96 2.83 18.25
C ARG A 112 -4.83 3.45 17.15
N CYS A 113 -4.28 3.67 15.96
CA CYS A 113 -5.06 4.10 14.80
C CYS A 113 -6.10 3.03 14.44
N ILE A 114 -7.30 3.45 14.00
CA ILE A 114 -8.36 2.53 13.57
C ILE A 114 -7.87 1.55 12.49
N ALA A 115 -6.94 1.96 11.62
CA ALA A 115 -6.37 1.07 10.61
C ALA A 115 -5.56 -0.09 11.24
N GLU A 116 -4.93 0.09 12.40
CA GLU A 116 -4.10 -0.95 13.05
C GLU A 116 -4.91 -1.83 14.01
N LEU A 117 -6.07 -1.38 14.48
CA LEU A 117 -6.88 -2.14 15.42
C LEU A 117 -7.58 -3.33 14.75
N CYS A 118 -7.80 -4.40 15.52
CA CYS A 118 -8.52 -5.59 15.07
C CYS A 118 -9.59 -6.02 16.09
N GLY A 119 -10.53 -6.86 15.68
CA GLY A 119 -11.53 -7.47 16.56
C GLY A 119 -12.38 -6.43 17.32
N GLN A 120 -12.49 -6.62 18.64
CA GLN A 120 -13.35 -5.79 19.49
C GLN A 120 -12.85 -4.35 19.65
N ASP A 121 -11.53 -4.14 19.70
CA ASP A 121 -10.97 -2.79 19.79
C ASP A 121 -11.30 -1.99 18.53
N HIS A 122 -11.14 -2.60 17.35
CA HIS A 122 -11.55 -1.99 16.08
C HIS A 122 -13.05 -1.67 16.09
N LYS A 123 -13.88 -2.63 16.49
CA LYS A 123 -15.34 -2.46 16.55
C LYS A 123 -15.72 -1.28 17.45
N ARG A 124 -15.15 -1.19 18.65
CA ARG A 124 -15.43 -0.12 19.61
C ARG A 124 -15.11 1.27 19.03
N ILE A 125 -13.94 1.43 18.42
CA ILE A 125 -13.55 2.72 17.82
C ILE A 125 -14.41 3.03 16.59
N ARG A 126 -14.67 2.03 15.74
CA ARG A 126 -15.57 2.18 14.59
C ARG A 126 -16.96 2.62 15.00
N ASP A 127 -17.56 1.99 16.00
CA ASP A 127 -18.91 2.32 16.48
C ASP A 127 -18.98 3.75 17.02
N ALA A 128 -17.93 4.20 17.74
CA ALA A 128 -17.81 5.58 18.19
C ALA A 128 -17.65 6.58 17.03
N LEU A 129 -16.87 6.25 15.99
CA LEU A 129 -16.75 7.13 14.82
C LEU A 129 -18.06 7.21 14.02
N LEU A 130 -18.78 6.09 13.88
CA LEU A 130 -20.04 6.03 13.14
C LEU A 130 -21.12 6.93 13.75
N SER A 131 -21.06 7.27 15.04
CA SER A 131 -22.01 8.25 15.60
C SER A 131 -21.86 9.65 15.02
N PHE A 132 -20.67 10.02 14.57
CA PHE A 132 -20.41 11.32 13.92
C PHE A 132 -20.68 11.30 12.41
N LEU A 133 -20.75 10.12 11.81
CA LEU A 133 -20.94 9.92 10.37
C LEU A 133 -22.38 9.50 10.02
N LYS A 134 -23.32 9.65 10.95
CA LYS A 134 -24.74 9.40 10.69
C LYS A 134 -25.28 10.40 9.65
N PRO A 135 -26.25 10.02 8.80
CA PRO A 135 -26.83 10.92 7.80
C PRO A 135 -27.29 12.27 8.37
N GLU A 136 -27.87 12.27 9.59
CA GLU A 136 -28.33 13.48 10.27
C GLU A 136 -27.17 14.41 10.64
N SER A 137 -26.05 13.84 11.11
CA SER A 137 -24.82 14.57 11.41
C SER A 137 -24.16 15.08 10.13
N LEU A 138 -24.10 14.25 9.08
CA LEU A 138 -23.51 14.61 7.79
C LEU A 138 -24.23 15.78 7.13
N LYS A 139 -25.57 15.84 7.19
CA LYS A 139 -26.34 16.98 6.67
C LYS A 139 -25.89 18.32 7.28
N ASN A 140 -25.53 18.33 8.56
CA ASN A 140 -25.04 19.53 9.23
C ASN A 140 -23.62 19.93 8.80
N TYR A 141 -22.82 18.97 8.31
CA TYR A 141 -21.49 19.26 7.78
C TYR A 141 -21.52 19.73 6.33
N VAL A 142 -22.47 19.29 5.50
CA VAL A 142 -22.54 19.68 4.08
C VAL A 142 -22.56 21.19 3.91
N GLY A 143 -23.42 21.90 4.66
CA GLY A 143 -23.47 23.37 4.57
C GLY A 143 -22.16 24.06 4.97
N LYS A 144 -21.44 23.51 5.96
CA LYS A 144 -20.12 24.02 6.35
C LYS A 144 -19.07 23.74 5.27
N MET A 145 -19.07 22.53 4.70
CA MET A 145 -18.14 22.18 3.62
C MET A 145 -18.36 23.07 2.39
N ASP A 146 -19.62 23.31 2.01
CA ASP A 146 -19.98 24.20 0.90
C ASP A 146 -19.46 25.62 1.13
N GLU A 147 -19.68 26.16 2.34
CA GLU A 147 -19.21 27.49 2.71
C GLU A 147 -17.68 27.60 2.68
N GLU A 148 -16.95 26.64 3.24
CA GLU A 148 -15.48 26.63 3.20
C GLU A 148 -14.94 26.56 1.76
N VAL A 149 -15.57 25.73 0.92
CA VAL A 149 -15.21 25.62 -0.51
C VAL A 149 -15.46 26.94 -1.23
N ARG A 150 -16.63 27.56 -1.01
CA ARG A 150 -16.98 28.85 -1.61
C ARG A 150 -16.04 29.96 -1.17
N MET A 151 -15.72 30.03 0.12
CA MET A 151 -14.74 30.98 0.66
C MET A 151 -13.36 30.79 0.03
N HIS A 152 -12.90 29.55 -0.12
CA HIS A 152 -11.63 29.25 -0.77
C HIS A 152 -11.62 29.72 -2.23
N MET A 153 -12.68 29.44 -2.99
CA MET A 153 -12.80 29.86 -4.38
C MET A 153 -12.82 31.39 -4.53
N GLU A 154 -13.62 32.09 -3.72
CA GLU A 154 -13.72 33.55 -3.76
C GLU A 154 -12.39 34.22 -3.39
N THR A 155 -11.69 33.70 -2.38
CA THR A 155 -10.46 34.31 -1.86
C THR A 155 -9.25 33.99 -2.73
N HIS A 156 -9.16 32.77 -3.24
CA HIS A 156 -7.94 32.28 -3.86
C HIS A 156 -8.03 32.09 -5.37
N TRP A 157 -9.22 31.90 -5.95
CA TRP A 157 -9.35 31.52 -7.38
C TRP A 157 -10.05 32.59 -8.22
N LYS A 158 -11.10 33.24 -7.70
CA LYS A 158 -11.89 34.21 -8.45
C LYS A 158 -11.05 35.37 -8.98
N GLY A 159 -11.21 35.66 -10.27
CA GLY A 159 -10.51 36.75 -10.94
C GLY A 159 -9.03 36.49 -11.23
N LYS A 160 -8.50 35.30 -10.89
CA LYS A 160 -7.12 34.92 -11.25
C LYS A 160 -7.11 34.15 -12.57
N GLN A 161 -6.14 34.47 -13.42
CA GLN A 161 -5.92 33.75 -14.69
C GLN A 161 -5.23 32.40 -14.48
N GLU A 162 -4.45 32.27 -13.40
CA GLU A 162 -3.75 31.05 -13.02
C GLU A 162 -4.05 30.74 -11.55
N ILE A 163 -4.38 29.48 -11.25
CA ILE A 163 -4.73 29.01 -9.92
C ILE A 163 -3.95 27.75 -9.57
N THR A 164 -3.48 27.66 -8.33
CA THR A 164 -2.90 26.43 -7.77
C THR A 164 -4.01 25.61 -7.14
N VAL A 165 -4.37 24.47 -7.78
CA VAL A 165 -5.44 23.58 -7.31
C VAL A 165 -4.93 22.61 -6.22
N CYS A 166 -3.66 22.25 -6.28
CA CYS A 166 -2.99 21.43 -5.28
C CYS A 166 -1.51 21.84 -5.24
N TYR A 167 -0.93 21.92 -4.04
CA TYR A 167 0.51 22.08 -3.91
C TYR A 167 1.17 20.72 -4.18
N GLU A 168 1.80 20.58 -5.35
CA GLU A 168 2.73 19.48 -5.54
C GLU A 168 3.93 19.68 -4.62
N VAL A 169 4.11 18.77 -3.67
CA VAL A 169 5.38 18.67 -2.93
C VAL A 169 6.39 18.05 -3.89
N SER A 170 7.00 18.89 -4.73
CA SER A 170 8.11 18.52 -5.58
C SER A 170 9.31 18.21 -4.68
N TYR A 171 9.59 16.92 -4.50
CA TYR A 171 10.86 16.46 -3.94
C TYR A 171 11.92 16.57 -5.05
N GLU A 172 12.62 17.71 -5.07
CA GLU A 172 13.93 17.85 -5.74
C GLU A 172 14.95 16.87 -5.15
#